data_AF-A0A257AS48-F1
#
_entry.id   AF-A0A257AS48-F1
#
_cell.length_a   1.000
_cell.length_b   1.000
_cell.length_c   1.000
_cell.angle_alpha   90.00
_cell.angle_beta   90.00
_cell.angle_gamma   90.00
#
_symmetry.space_group_name_H-M   'P 1'
#
loop_
_entity.id
_entity.type
_entity.pdbx_description
1 polymer ?
#
loop_
_entity_poly.entity_id
_entity_poly.type
_entity_poly.pdbx_seq_one_letter_code
_entity_poly.pdbx_strand_id
1 'polypeptide(L)'
;MAASKGLMRSKYLIEMDDKELFEAESLENALSLLLGCILLMSAEGWIKVEPIKDDPPTYKILLSREEPILRRFEEHIVIMKEVKRGL
;
A
#
# COMPACT_ATOMS: atom_id res chain seq x y z
N MET A 1 -30.77 26.99 11.69
CA MET A 1 -29.38 26.92 11.17
C MET A 1 -28.92 25.48 11.27
N ALA A 2 -28.91 24.74 10.17
CA ALA A 2 -28.31 23.42 10.13
C ALA A 2 -26.80 23.61 10.08
N ALA A 3 -26.09 23.23 11.14
CA ALA A 3 -24.64 23.13 11.12
C ALA A 3 -24.28 22.12 10.03
N SER A 4 -23.59 22.59 8.98
CA SER A 4 -22.95 21.72 8.01
C SER A 4 -21.92 20.89 8.77
N LYS A 5 -22.30 19.68 9.20
CA LYS A 5 -21.35 18.62 9.52
C LYS A 5 -20.51 18.46 8.26
N GLY A 6 -19.34 19.10 8.21
CA GLY A 6 -18.37 18.87 7.16
C GLY A 6 -18.16 17.37 7.10
N LEU A 7 -18.55 16.75 5.99
CA LEU A 7 -18.29 15.33 5.78
C LEU A 7 -16.79 15.15 5.91
N MET A 8 -16.33 14.53 7.00
CA MET A 8 -14.97 14.02 7.07
C MET A 8 -14.84 13.03 5.91
N ARG A 9 -14.14 13.43 4.84
CA ARG A 9 -13.76 12.51 3.78
C ARG A 9 -12.53 11.76 4.28
N SER A 10 -12.70 10.49 4.62
CA SER A 10 -11.59 9.59 4.89
C SER A 10 -10.71 9.51 3.64
N LYS A 11 -9.42 9.79 3.80
CA LYS A 11 -8.41 9.50 2.78
C LYS A 11 -7.63 8.27 3.23
N TYR A 12 -6.98 7.60 2.30
CA TYR A 12 -6.07 6.51 2.58
C TYR A 12 -4.68 6.86 2.04
N LEU A 13 -3.65 6.53 2.81
CA LEU A 13 -2.26 6.70 2.44
C LEU A 13 -1.63 5.32 2.31
N ILE A 14 -0.95 5.07 1.20
CA ILE A 14 -0.17 3.86 0.98
C ILE A 14 1.30 4.25 1.09
N GLU A 15 1.99 3.66 2.05
CA GLU A 15 3.42 3.81 2.27
C GLU A 15 4.15 2.52 1.91
N MET A 16 5.35 2.64 1.34
CA MET A 16 6.27 1.53 1.11
C MET A 16 7.65 1.92 1.64
N ASP A 17 8.20 1.08 2.53
CA ASP A 17 9.49 1.32 3.20
C ASP A 17 9.59 2.73 3.81
N ASP A 18 8.56 3.08 4.58
CA ASP A 18 8.41 4.37 5.28
C ASP A 18 8.30 5.60 4.35
N LYS A 19 8.07 5.39 3.05
CA LYS A 19 7.85 6.48 2.07
C LYS A 19 6.42 6.46 1.56
N GLU A 20 5.79 7.62 1.54
CA GLU A 20 4.49 7.81 0.90
C GLU A 20 4.59 7.51 -0.59
N LEU A 21 3.77 6.57 -1.05
CA LEU A 21 3.73 6.15 -2.44
C LEU A 21 2.48 6.68 -3.15
N PHE A 22 1.31 6.56 -2.51
CA PHE A 22 0.03 6.99 -3.08
C PHE A 22 -0.92 7.57 -2.02
N GLU A 23 -1.73 8.55 -2.43
CA GLU A 23 -2.95 8.95 -1.72
C GLU A 23 -4.18 8.42 -2.46
N ALA A 24 -5.19 7.98 -1.73
CA ALA A 24 -6.46 7.52 -2.25
C ALA A 24 -7.65 8.17 -1.53
N GLU A 25 -8.72 8.48 -2.27
CA GLU A 25 -9.92 9.12 -1.74
C GLU A 25 -10.96 8.14 -1.15
N SER A 26 -10.75 6.83 -1.36
CA SER A 26 -11.60 5.77 -0.81
C SER A 26 -10.80 4.50 -0.58
N LEU A 27 -11.37 3.55 0.17
CA LEU A 27 -10.75 2.25 0.41
C LEU A 27 -10.58 1.45 -0.89
N GLU A 28 -11.58 1.48 -1.77
CA GLU A 28 -11.55 0.77 -3.05
C GLU A 28 -10.43 1.31 -3.96
N ASN A 29 -10.25 2.63 -3.99
CA ASN A 29 -9.13 3.25 -4.70
C ASN A 29 -7.79 2.85 -4.09
N ALA A 30 -7.68 2.81 -2.76
CA ALA A 30 -6.46 2.39 -2.08
C ALA A 30 -6.10 0.93 -2.38
N LEU A 31 -7.08 0.03 -2.32
CA LEU A 31 -6.90 -1.38 -2.67
C LEU A 31 -6.51 -1.56 -4.14
N SER A 32 -7.08 -0.77 -5.05
CA SER A 32 -6.72 -0.79 -6.47
C SER A 32 -5.29 -0.34 -6.72
N LEU A 33 -4.84 0.72 -6.02
CA LEU A 33 -3.46 1.22 -6.10
C LEU A 33 -2.46 0.22 -5.50
N LEU A 34 -2.81 -0.40 -4.36
CA LEU A 34 -2.01 -1.47 -3.76
C LEU A 34 -1.85 -2.65 -4.73
N LEU A 35 -2.95 -3.10 -5.35
CA LEU A 35 -2.92 -4.16 -6.35
C LEU A 35 -2.06 -3.77 -7.56
N GLY A 36 -2.16 -2.54 -8.04
CA GLY A 36 -1.31 -2.01 -9.11
C GLY A 36 0.18 -2.05 -8.74
N CYS A 37 0.54 -1.67 -7.51
CA CYS A 37 1.90 -1.77 -7.00
C CYS A 37 2.42 -3.22 -7.01
N ILE A 38 1.62 -4.16 -6.51
CA ILE A 38 1.94 -5.59 -6.49
C ILE A 38 2.13 -6.11 -7.92
N LEU A 39 1.26 -5.73 -8.85
CA LEU A 39 1.37 -6.12 -10.27
C LEU A 39 2.66 -5.59 -10.90
N LEU A 40 3.00 -4.32 -10.66
CA LEU A 40 4.26 -3.74 -11.16
C LEU A 40 5.49 -4.48 -10.61
N MET A 41 5.51 -4.79 -9.31
CA MET A 41 6.61 -5.57 -8.71
C MET A 41 6.69 -6.99 -9.28
N SER A 42 5.55 -7.63 -9.56
CA SER A 42 5.49 -8.96 -10.15
C SER A 42 6.04 -9.03 -11.58
N ALA A 43 6.10 -7.91 -12.29
CA ALA A 43 6.72 -7.84 -13.61
C ALA A 43 8.25 -8.04 -13.54
N GLU A 44 8.86 -7.76 -12.39
CA GLU A 44 10.30 -7.82 -12.16
C GLU A 44 10.76 -9.16 -11.57
N GLY A 45 9.84 -10.05 -11.19
CA GLY A 45 10.18 -11.34 -10.60
C GLY A 45 9.05 -12.00 -9.81
N TRP A 46 9.37 -13.13 -9.18
CA TRP A 46 8.43 -13.85 -8.34
C TRP A 46 8.18 -13.11 -7.04
N ILE A 47 6.91 -12.84 -6.71
CA ILE A 47 6.52 -12.17 -5.48
C ILE A 47 5.81 -13.10 -4.50
N LYS A 48 6.06 -12.91 -3.21
CA LYS A 48 5.26 -13.46 -2.12
C LYS A 48 4.77 -12.31 -1.24
N VAL A 49 3.46 -12.23 -1.03
CA VAL A 49 2.83 -11.23 -0.17
C VAL A 49 2.40 -11.90 1.13
N GLU A 50 2.83 -11.36 2.27
CA GLU A 50 2.50 -11.86 3.60
C GLU A 50 1.80 -10.77 4.42
N PRO A 51 0.59 -11.00 4.97
CA PRO A 51 -0.01 -10.07 5.91
C PRO A 51 0.79 -10.09 7.23
N ILE A 52 1.09 -8.90 7.78
CA ILE A 52 1.79 -8.74 9.07
C ILE A 52 0.84 -8.27 10.16
N LYS A 53 -0.03 -7.30 9.83
CA LYS A 53 -0.92 -6.62 10.78
C LYS A 53 -2.19 -6.16 10.07
N ASP A 54 -3.32 -6.18 10.76
CA ASP A 54 -4.61 -5.79 10.20
C ASP A 54 -4.96 -4.30 10.39
N ASP A 55 -4.43 -3.61 11.41
CA ASP A 55 -4.77 -2.21 11.69
C ASP A 55 -3.54 -1.37 12.14
N PRO A 56 -2.99 -0.47 11.30
CA PRO A 56 -3.33 -0.31 9.89
C PRO A 56 -2.90 -1.57 9.09
N PRO A 57 -3.64 -1.95 8.02
CA PRO A 57 -3.25 -3.05 7.16
C PRO A 57 -1.79 -2.93 6.72
N THR A 58 -1.00 -3.96 6.99
CA THR A 58 0.43 -4.00 6.73
C THR A 58 0.81 -5.31 6.07
N TYR A 59 1.56 -5.23 4.98
CA TYR A 59 1.98 -6.35 4.16
C TYR A 59 3.50 -6.34 4.00
N LYS A 60 4.10 -7.53 4.02
CA LYS A 60 5.48 -7.73 3.56
C LYS A 60 5.43 -8.30 2.15
N ILE A 61 6.14 -7.68 1.23
CA ILE A 61 6.32 -8.18 -0.14
C ILE A 61 7.76 -8.66 -0.28
N LEU A 62 7.93 -9.95 -0.55
CA LEU A 62 9.21 -10.56 -0.89
C LEU A 62 9.29 -10.69 -2.41
N LEU A 63 10.25 -10.02 -3.04
CA LEU A 63 10.52 -10.11 -4.47
C LEU A 63 11.79 -10.94 -4.72
N SER A 64 11.65 -12.03 -5.46
CA SER A 64 12.74 -12.88 -5.91
C SER A 64 12.97 -12.66 -7.40
N ARG A 65 14.10 -12.03 -7.75
CA ARG A 65 14.53 -11.87 -9.15
C ARG A 65 15.45 -13.02 -9.54
N GLU A 66 15.15 -13.66 -10.67
CA GLU A 66 16.08 -14.62 -11.29
C GLU A 66 17.06 -13.84 -12.17
N GLU A 67 18.26 -13.58 -11.63
CA GLU A 67 19.36 -13.09 -12.45
C GLU A 67 20.24 -14.28 -12.90
N PRO A 68 20.99 -14.13 -14.02
CA PRO A 68 21.72 -15.25 -14.64
C PRO A 68 22.77 -15.92 -13.74
N ILE A 69 23.16 -15.29 -12.63
CA ILE A 69 24.30 -15.72 -11.80
C ILE A 69 23.88 -15.94 -10.34
N LEU A 70 22.94 -15.16 -9.81
CA LEU A 70 22.49 -15.24 -8.41
C LEU A 70 21.00 -14.91 -8.30
N ARG A 71 20.30 -15.53 -7.35
CA ARG A 71 18.97 -15.08 -6.94
C ARG A 71 19.10 -13.89 -6.00
N ARG A 72 18.47 -12.77 -6.35
CA ARG A 72 18.39 -11.58 -5.50
C ARG A 72 17.01 -11.53 -4.84
N PHE A 73 17.01 -11.32 -3.53
CA PHE A 73 15.80 -11.13 -2.74
C PHE A 73 15.72 -9.67 -2.30
N GLU A 74 14.56 -9.05 -2.52
CA GLU A 74 14.21 -7.71 -2.03
C GLU A 74 12.98 -7.85 -1.13
N GLU A 75 12.99 -7.15 -0.01
CA GLU A 75 11.88 -7.12 0.93
C GLU A 75 11.35 -5.70 1.02
N HIS A 76 10.03 -5.56 0.97
CA HIS A 76 9.35 -4.28 1.09
C HIS A 76 8.22 -4.38 2.11
N ILE A 77 8.07 -3.35 2.93
CA ILE A 77 6.95 -3.22 3.88
C ILE A 77 5.97 -2.20 3.33
N VAL A 78 4.75 -2.63 3.09
CA VAL A 78 3.67 -1.78 2.60
C VAL A 78 2.63 -1.58 3.70
N ILE A 79 2.29 -0.33 3.98
CA ILE A 79 1.31 0.05 5.01
C ILE A 79 0.21 0.88 4.35
N MET A 80 -1.05 0.50 4.59
CA MET A 80 -2.22 1.28 4.15
C MET A 80 -2.90 1.89 5.38
N LYS A 81 -2.88 3.21 5.52
CA LYS A 81 -3.42 3.93 6.68
C LYS A 81 -4.64 4.75 6.28
N GLU A 82 -5.71 4.69 7.07
CA GLU A 82 -6.79 5.68 6.95
C GLU A 82 -6.33 7.00 7.60
N VAL A 83 -6.32 8.07 6.82
CA VAL A 83 -5.98 9.42 7.26
C VAL A 83 -7.25 10.23 7.33
N LYS A 84 -7.69 10.52 8.55
CA LYS A 84 -8.80 11.45 8.81
C LYS A 84 -8.25 12.88 8.76
N ARG A 85 -8.51 13.61 7.67
CA ARG A 85 -8.25 15.06 7.66
C ARG A 85 -9.34 15.76 8.48
N GLY A 86 -8.93 16.37 9.60
CA GLY A 86 -9.67 17.49 10.17
C GLY A 86 -9.61 18.67 9.21
N LEU A 87 -10.73 19.38 9.05
CA LEU A 87 -10.79 20.68 8.36
C LEU A 87 -9.97 21.73 9.12
#